data_AF-A0A7G6TZR0-F1
#
_entry.id   AF-A0A7G6TZR0-F1
#
_cell.length_a   1.000
_cell.length_b   1.000
_cell.length_c   1.000
_cell.angle_alpha   90.00
_cell.angle_beta   90.00
_cell.angle_gamma   90.00
#
_symmetry.space_group_name_H-M   'P 1'
#
loop_
_entity.id
_entity.type
_entity.pdbx_description
1 polymer ?
#
loop_
_entity_poly.entity_id
_entity_poly.type
_entity_poly.pdbx_seq_one_letter_code
_entity_poly.pdbx_strand_id
1 'polypeptide(L)' 'MPRFFFHIIAENTFLDDEGTSFKDDQEAMLHARQLASEMVRSLGVVRGAIVVENEDSGGLFEVPLSWSN' A
#
# COMPACT_ATOMS: atom_id res chain seq x y z
N MET A 1 -4.83 -13.63 -12.48
CA MET A 1 -4.65 -12.25 -11.98
C MET A 1 -3.65 -12.37 -10.86
N PRO A 2 -2.50 -11.70 -10.96
CA PRO A 2 -1.47 -11.73 -9.92
C PRO A 2 -2.04 -11.31 -8.58
N ARG A 3 -1.54 -11.95 -7.52
CA ARG A 3 -1.90 -11.64 -6.14
C ARG A 3 -0.91 -10.62 -5.59
N PHE A 4 -1.45 -9.60 -4.93
CA PHE A 4 -0.66 -8.54 -4.32
C PHE A 4 -0.93 -8.46 -2.83
N PHE A 5 0.13 -8.38 -2.03
CA PHE A 5 0.05 -8.16 -0.59
C PHE A 5 0.36 -6.70 -0.27
N PHE A 6 -0.41 -6.11 0.66
CA PHE A 6 -0.26 -4.72 1.06
C PHE A 6 0.15 -4.68 2.53
N HIS A 7 1.38 -4.28 2.78
CA HIS A 7 1.98 -4.18 4.10
C HIS A 7 2.02 -2.71 4.51
N ILE A 8 1.23 -2.35 5.48
CA ILE A 8 1.17 -0.98 5.99
C ILE A 8 2.14 -0.87 7.16
N ILE A 9 3.14 -0.03 6.99
CA ILE A 9 4.19 0.24 7.98
C ILE A 9 4.04 1.70 8.42
N ALA A 10 3.51 1.93 9.61
CA ALA A 10 3.21 3.27 10.12
C ALA A 10 3.59 3.41 11.60
N GLU A 11 4.59 4.24 11.91
CA GLU A 11 5.14 4.42 13.26
C GLU A 11 5.39 3.09 14.00
N ASN A 12 4.50 2.70 14.92
CA ASN A 12 4.57 1.46 15.71
C ASN A 12 3.53 0.40 15.27
N THR A 13 2.86 0.63 14.15
CA THR A 13 1.79 -0.21 13.60
C THR A 13 2.29 -0.91 12.35
N PHE A 14 2.10 -2.22 12.32
CA PHE A 14 2.32 -3.07 11.17
C PHE A 14 1.03 -3.83 10.88
N LEU A 15 0.48 -3.67 9.69
CA LEU A 15 -0.74 -4.35 9.25
C LEU A 15 -0.48 -5.00 7.89
N ASP A 16 -0.81 -6.28 7.80
CA ASP A 16 -0.73 -7.03 6.57
C ASP A 16 -2.14 -7.32 6.06
N ASP A 17 -2.36 -7.08 4.78
CA ASP A 17 -3.55 -7.52 4.08
C ASP A 17 -3.46 -9.02 3.74
N GLU A 18 -4.61 -9.70 3.66
CA GLU A 18 -4.70 -11.11 3.26
C GLU A 18 -4.35 -11.34 1.77
N GLY A 19 -4.07 -10.27 1.05
CA GLY A 19 -3.61 -10.27 -0.33
C GLY A 19 -4.79 -10.22 -1.30
N THR A 20 -4.75 -9.23 -2.20
CA THR A 20 -5.82 -8.92 -3.15
C THR A 20 -5.33 -9.14 -4.58
N SER A 21 -6.17 -9.74 -5.42
CA SER A 21 -5.84 -10.00 -6.83
C SER A 21 -6.11 -8.78 -7.70
N PHE A 22 -5.12 -8.35 -8.48
CA PHE A 22 -5.25 -7.26 -9.45
C PHE A 22 -4.88 -7.74 -10.87
N LYS A 23 -5.22 -6.93 -11.88
CA LYS A 23 -4.89 -7.27 -13.27
C LYS A 23 -3.39 -7.16 -13.54
N ASP A 24 -2.76 -6.11 -13.03
CA ASP A 24 -1.36 -5.76 -13.21
C ASP A 24 -0.86 -4.87 -12.06
N ASP A 25 0.45 -4.58 -12.07
CA ASP A 25 1.09 -3.75 -11.04
C ASP A 25 0.52 -2.33 -11.00
N GLN A 26 0.03 -1.79 -12.13
CA GLN A 26 -0.50 -0.42 -12.18
C GLN A 26 -1.82 -0.31 -11.40
N GLU A 27 -2.71 -1.29 -11.53
CA GLU A 27 -3.94 -1.34 -10.75
C GLU A 27 -3.64 -1.50 -9.24
N ALA A 28 -2.71 -2.39 -8.88
CA ALA A 28 -2.31 -2.57 -7.49
C ALA A 28 -1.68 -1.27 -6.92
N MET A 29 -0.84 -0.58 -7.68
CA MET A 29 -0.30 0.73 -7.31
C MET A 29 -1.38 1.79 -7.12
N LEU A 30 -2.37 1.84 -8.01
CA LEU A 30 -3.48 2.79 -7.90
C LEU A 30 -4.29 2.53 -6.62
N HIS A 31 -4.56 1.25 -6.33
CA HIS A 31 -5.25 0.86 -5.10
C HIS A 31 -4.47 1.27 -3.85
N ALA A 32 -3.17 1.00 -3.79
CA ALA A 32 -2.32 1.43 -2.66
C ALA A 32 -2.30 2.95 -2.48
N ARG A 33 -2.30 3.74 -3.57
CA ARG A 33 -2.38 5.21 -3.48
C ARG A 33 -3.73 5.70 -2.96
N GLN A 34 -4.81 5.05 -3.34
CA GLN A 34 -6.15 5.34 -2.82
C GLN A 34 -6.22 5.04 -1.33
N LEU A 35 -5.75 3.85 -0.93
CA LEU A 35 -5.67 3.43 0.47
C LEU A 35 -4.83 4.40 1.30
N ALA A 36 -3.64 4.77 0.81
CA ALA A 36 -2.78 5.76 1.45
C ALA A 36 -3.49 7.11 1.65
N SER A 37 -4.21 7.57 0.63
CA SER A 37 -4.97 8.83 0.69
C SER A 37 -6.11 8.77 1.69
N GLU A 38 -6.82 7.64 1.77
CA GLU A 38 -7.89 7.40 2.74
C GLU A 38 -7.36 7.37 4.17
N MET A 39 -6.23 6.68 4.39
CA MET A 39 -5.56 6.63 5.68
C MET A 39 -5.12 8.02 6.14
N VAL A 40 -4.46 8.81 5.27
CA VAL A 40 -4.04 10.18 5.59
C VAL A 40 -5.25 11.07 5.89
N ARG A 41 -6.35 10.92 5.16
CA ARG A 41 -7.60 11.67 5.44
C ARG A 41 -8.24 11.28 6.77
N SER A 42 -8.17 10.00 7.16
CA SER A 42 -8.83 9.51 8.38
C SER A 42 -8.00 9.70 9.65
N LEU A 43 -6.67 9.54 9.56
CA LEU A 43 -5.76 9.54 10.71
C LEU A 43 -4.95 10.85 10.80
N GLY A 44 -4.92 11.65 9.74
CA GLY A 44 -4.05 12.82 9.62
C GLY A 44 -2.68 12.46 9.05
N VAL A 45 -1.66 13.26 9.36
CA VAL A 45 -0.29 13.02 8.87
C VAL A 45 0.30 11.84 9.63
N VAL A 46 0.47 10.71 8.94
CA VAL A 46 1.09 9.50 9.48
C VAL A 46 2.45 9.30 8.82
N ARG A 47 3.53 9.19 9.61
CA ARG A 47 4.83 8.80 9.06
C ARG A 47 4.84 7.29 8.81
N GLY A 48 4.77 6.92 7.54
CA GLY A 48 4.75 5.51 7.14
C GLY A 48 4.68 5.33 5.63
N ALA A 49 4.50 4.08 5.22
CA ALA A 49 4.32 3.69 3.84
C ALA A 49 3.48 2.41 3.73
N ILE A 50 2.88 2.21 2.56
CA ILE A 50 2.29 0.96 2.13
C ILE A 50 3.28 0.30 1.18
N VAL A 51 3.83 -0.84 1.57
CA VAL A 51 4.67 -1.68 0.72
C VAL A 51 3.77 -2.68 0.04
N VAL A 52 3.85 -2.77 -1.28
CA VAL A 52 3.08 -3.72 -2.07
C VAL A 52 4.01 -4.75 -2.67
N GLU A 53 3.70 -6.01 -2.42
CA GLU A 53 4.42 -7.17 -2.94
C GLU A 53 3.58 -7.87 -3.99
N ASN A 54 4.15 -8.12 -5.17
CA ASN A 54 3.56 -9.00 -6.19
C ASN A 54 4.07 -10.43 -5.97
N GLU A 55 3.17 -11.36 -5.61
CA GLU A 55 3.51 -12.76 -5.32
C GLU A 55 4.15 -13.48 -6.52
N ASP A 56 3.70 -13.16 -7.74
CA ASP A 56 4.12 -13.87 -8.95
C ASP A 56 5.49 -13.40 -9.43
N SER A 57 5.80 -12.11 -9.31
CA SER A 57 7.03 -11.52 -9.82
C SER A 57 8.09 -11.26 -8.74
N GLY A 58 7.71 -11.27 -7.46
CA GLY A 58 8.55 -10.82 -6.35
C GLY A 58 8.83 -9.32 -6.37
N GLY A 59 8.10 -8.56 -7.19
CA GLY A 59 8.25 -7.10 -7.29
C GLY A 59 7.73 -6.41 -6.02
N LEU A 60 8.49 -5.43 -5.54
CA LEU A 60 8.14 -4.60 -4.38
C LEU A 60 8.06 -3.14 -4.79
N PHE A 61 7.01 -2.44 -4.38
CA PHE A 61 6.91 -0.99 -4.53
C PHE A 61 6.32 -0.32 -3.28
N GLU A 62 6.78 0.89 -3.00
CA GLU A 62 6.41 1.63 -1.80
C GLU A 62 5.54 2.85 -2.15
N VAL A 63 4.46 3.03 -1.39
CA VAL A 63 3.57 4.19 -1.46
C VAL A 63 3.61 4.93 -0.12
N PRO A 64 4.24 6.11 -0.04
CA PRO A 64 4.38 6.84 1.21
C PRO A 64 3.03 7.37 1.72
N LEU A 65 2.83 7.31 3.05
CA LEU A 65 1.67 7.86 3.77
C LEU A 65 1.86 9.35 4.13
N SER A 66 2.63 10.10 3.35
CA SER A 66 2.92 11.50 3.64
C SER A 66 1.99 12.45 2.89
N TRP A 67 1.42 13.44 3.59
CA TRP A 67 0.82 14.60 2.94
C TRP A 67 1.95 15.50 2.41
N SER A 68 2.19 15.49 1.11
CA SER A 68 3.01 16.52 0.47
C SER A 68 2.10 17.73 0.26
N ASN A 69 2.38 18.82 0.98
CA ASN A 69 1.72 20.11 0.82
C ASN A 69 2.29 20.83 -0.42
#